data_AF-A0A814LYJ8-F1
#
_entry.id   AF-A0A814LYJ8-F1
#
_cell.length_a   1.000
_cell.length_b   1.000
_cell.length_c   1.000
_cell.angle_alpha   90.00
_cell.angle_beta   90.00
_cell.angle_gamma   90.00
#
_symmetry.space_group_name_H-M   'P 1'
#
loop_
_entity.id
_entity.type
_entity.pdbx_description
1 polymer ?
#
loop_
_entity_poly.entity_id
_entity_poly.type
_entity_poly.pdbx_seq_one_letter_code
_entity_poly.pdbx_strand_id
1 'polypeptide(L)'
;MTFTKHASTSADIIHLSYYKGEDEVLIMLGAMFHTEKINYGKKEQMWIASVSLASDDDYDLKDLFSHYKDKIGEETNINSSGKILLEMGEYDRAAKYYEQYLNNSRIATADSLYGLGSADLYNGNSPSPQREIQRKKCEQLYI
;
A
#
# COMPACT_ATOMS: atom_id res chain seq x y z
N MET A 1 -21.51 11.52 18.86
CA MET A 1 -21.78 11.81 17.44
C MET A 1 -20.48 11.57 16.69
N THR A 2 -20.33 10.37 16.14
CA THR A 2 -19.09 9.94 15.49
C THR A 2 -19.18 10.37 14.03
N PHE A 3 -18.38 11.35 13.61
CA PHE A 3 -18.26 11.72 12.22
C PHE A 3 -17.48 10.62 11.49
N THR A 4 -18.18 9.69 10.87
CA THR A 4 -17.60 8.87 9.80
C THR A 4 -17.31 9.80 8.63
N LYS A 5 -16.05 10.19 8.48
CA LYS A 5 -15.53 10.85 7.29
C LYS A 5 -15.71 9.88 6.13
N HIS A 6 -16.83 9.98 5.41
CA HIS A 6 -17.02 9.24 4.17
C HIS A 6 -15.92 9.69 3.21
N ALA A 7 -14.95 8.81 2.94
CA ALA A 7 -14.02 9.01 1.85
C ALA A 7 -14.87 9.09 0.57
N SER A 8 -14.77 10.24 -0.12
CA SER A 8 -15.47 10.43 -1.38
C SER A 8 -14.92 9.41 -2.38
N THR A 9 -15.79 8.57 -2.94
CA THR A 9 -15.39 7.52 -3.91
C THR A 9 -14.95 8.11 -5.24
N SER A 10 -15.11 9.43 -5.41
CA SER A 10 -14.60 10.18 -6.54
C SER A 10 -13.99 11.53 -6.14
N ALA A 11 -13.05 12.01 -6.93
CA ALA A 11 -12.38 13.30 -6.79
C ALA A 11 -12.23 13.98 -8.15
N ASP A 12 -12.47 15.29 -8.20
CA ASP A 12 -12.13 16.13 -9.35
C ASP A 12 -10.61 16.34 -9.40
N ILE A 13 -10.01 15.99 -10.53
CA ILE A 13 -8.58 16.09 -10.76
C ILE A 13 -8.23 16.96 -11.97
N ILE A 14 -9.13 17.85 -12.40
CA ILE A 14 -8.89 18.78 -13.53
C ILE A 14 -7.58 19.55 -13.36
N HIS A 15 -7.27 19.94 -12.12
CA HIS A 15 -6.04 20.67 -11.79
C HIS A 15 -4.74 19.87 -12.00
N LEU A 16 -4.84 18.54 -12.12
CA LEU A 16 -3.74 17.61 -12.42
C LEU A 16 -3.74 17.16 -13.88
N SER A 17 -4.80 17.46 -14.64
CA SER A 17 -4.92 17.03 -16.03
C SER A 17 -3.76 17.55 -16.88
N TYR A 18 -3.21 16.67 -17.70
CA TYR A 18 -2.20 17.03 -18.70
C TYR A 18 -2.80 17.90 -19.81
N TYR A 19 -4.09 17.70 -20.13
CA TYR A 19 -4.81 18.41 -21.18
C TYR A 19 -5.70 19.49 -20.60
N LYS A 20 -5.23 20.74 -20.70
CA LYS A 20 -5.97 21.91 -20.22
C LYS A 20 -7.32 22.02 -20.92
N GLY A 21 -8.41 21.83 -20.18
CA GLY A 21 -9.79 21.97 -20.64
C GLY A 21 -10.61 20.68 -20.64
N GLU A 22 -10.02 19.54 -20.25
CA GLU A 22 -10.78 18.32 -20.00
C GLU A 22 -11.30 18.29 -18.55
N ASP A 23 -12.54 17.83 -18.38
CA ASP A 23 -13.12 17.53 -17.08
C ASP A 23 -12.71 16.11 -16.67
N GLU A 24 -11.81 15.99 -15.68
CA GLU A 24 -11.30 14.70 -15.21
C GLU A 24 -11.75 14.38 -13.79
N VAL A 25 -12.23 13.14 -13.59
CA VAL A 25 -12.65 12.62 -12.29
C VAL A 25 -11.92 11.31 -12.01
N LEU A 26 -11.21 11.27 -10.88
CA LEU A 26 -10.66 10.04 -10.31
C LEU A 26 -11.78 9.30 -9.56
N ILE A 27 -11.90 7.99 -9.78
CA ILE A 27 -12.84 7.13 -9.03
C ILE A 27 -12.04 6.03 -8.33
N MET A 28 -12.21 5.89 -7.02
CA MET A 28 -11.64 4.81 -6.22
C MET A 28 -12.73 3.81 -5.87
N LEU A 29 -12.67 2.62 -6.50
CA LEU A 29 -13.65 1.54 -6.29
C LEU A 29 -13.18 0.48 -5.29
N GLY A 30 -11.97 0.60 -4.74
CA GLY A 30 -11.40 -0.36 -3.79
C GLY A 30 -11.23 -1.77 -4.36
N ALA A 31 -11.23 -1.90 -5.68
CA ALA A 31 -11.13 -3.15 -6.42
C ALA A 31 -10.26 -2.96 -7.66
N MET A 32 -9.58 -4.04 -8.06
CA MET A 32 -8.82 -4.08 -9.30
C MET A 32 -9.73 -4.58 -10.42
N PHE A 33 -9.60 -3.97 -11.60
CA PHE A 33 -10.38 -4.34 -12.77
C PHE A 33 -9.45 -4.58 -13.96
N HIS A 34 -9.76 -5.61 -14.73
CA HIS A 34 -9.14 -5.83 -16.02
C HIS A 34 -9.96 -5.11 -17.11
N THR A 35 -9.28 -4.36 -17.99
CA THR A 35 -9.94 -3.67 -19.09
C THR A 35 -10.07 -4.61 -20.28
N GLU A 36 -11.30 -5.05 -20.56
CA GLU A 36 -11.59 -5.98 -21.65
C GLU A 36 -11.58 -5.28 -23.00
N LYS A 37 -12.24 -4.11 -23.06
CA LYS A 37 -12.48 -3.42 -24.32
C LYS A 37 -12.80 -1.96 -24.08
N ILE A 38 -12.30 -1.12 -24.98
CA ILE A 38 -12.73 0.27 -25.10
C ILE A 38 -13.33 0.45 -26.49
N ASN A 39 -14.56 0.95 -26.55
CA ASN A 39 -15.22 1.25 -27.83
C ASN A 39 -16.11 2.49 -27.75
N TYR A 40 -16.25 3.17 -28.88
CA TYR A 40 -17.15 4.30 -28.99
C TYR A 40 -18.61 3.81 -29.16
N GLY A 41 -19.46 4.12 -28.19
CA GLY A 41 -20.90 3.89 -28.25
C GLY A 41 -21.54 4.95 -29.14
N LYS A 42 -21.89 4.61 -30.38
CA LYS A 42 -22.49 5.57 -31.33
C LYS A 42 -23.85 6.12 -30.86
N LYS A 43 -24.58 5.37 -30.04
CA LYS A 43 -25.89 5.79 -29.53
C LYS A 43 -25.73 6.74 -28.34
N GLU A 44 -24.79 6.44 -27.46
CA GLU A 44 -24.48 7.18 -26.24
C GLU A 44 -23.54 8.36 -26.52
N GLN A 45 -22.92 8.40 -27.71
CA GLN A 45 -21.93 9.39 -28.15
C GLN A 45 -20.77 9.54 -27.15
N MET A 46 -20.31 8.42 -26.60
CA MET A 46 -19.21 8.39 -25.64
C MET A 46 -18.38 7.13 -25.78
N TRP A 47 -17.14 7.20 -25.29
CA TRP A 47 -16.29 6.02 -25.13
C TRP A 47 -16.76 5.21 -23.92
N ILE A 48 -16.91 3.90 -24.14
CA ILE A 48 -17.33 2.93 -23.14
C ILE A 48 -16.16 1.98 -22.91
N ALA A 49 -15.67 1.95 -21.67
CA ALA A 49 -14.73 0.94 -21.21
C ALA A 49 -15.50 -0.20 -20.53
N SER A 50 -15.44 -1.39 -21.13
CA SER A 50 -15.91 -2.62 -20.52
C SER A 50 -14.79 -3.18 -19.65
N VAL A 51 -15.09 -3.38 -18.37
CA VAL A 51 -14.14 -3.88 -17.38
C VAL A 51 -14.71 -5.09 -16.64
N SER A 52 -13.85 -6.04 -16.28
CA SER A 52 -14.16 -7.19 -15.44
C SER A 52 -13.47 -7.05 -14.08
N LEU A 53 -14.07 -7.61 -13.03
CA LEU A 53 -13.43 -7.64 -11.71
C LEU A 53 -12.22 -8.58 -11.79
N ALA A 54 -11.05 -8.09 -11.42
CA ALA A 54 -9.85 -8.93 -11.35
C ALA A 54 -10.04 -9.99 -10.26
N SER A 55 -9.85 -11.26 -10.62
CA SER A 55 -9.84 -12.39 -9.71
C SER A 55 -8.40 -12.80 -9.38
N ASP A 56 -8.17 -13.40 -8.20
CA ASP A 56 -6.86 -13.96 -7.83
C ASP A 56 -6.36 -15.05 -8.80
N ASP A 57 -7.27 -15.61 -9.59
CA ASP A 57 -7.00 -16.62 -10.61
C ASP A 57 -6.70 -16.05 -12.00
N ASP A 58 -6.73 -14.72 -12.18
CA ASP A 58 -6.32 -14.10 -13.43
C ASP A 58 -4.81 -14.28 -13.63
N TYR A 59 -4.46 -15.15 -14.58
CA TYR A 59 -3.08 -15.48 -14.95
C TYR A 59 -2.25 -14.23 -15.27
N ASP A 60 -2.88 -13.21 -15.85
CA ASP A 60 -2.24 -11.94 -16.19
C ASP A 60 -1.81 -11.15 -14.94
N LEU A 61 -2.52 -11.27 -13.81
CA LEU A 61 -2.06 -10.67 -12.55
C LEU A 61 -0.86 -11.43 -11.99
N LYS A 62 -0.82 -12.76 -12.09
CA LYS A 62 0.34 -13.54 -11.63
C LYS A 62 1.58 -13.21 -12.43
N ASP A 63 1.47 -13.07 -13.74
CA ASP A 63 2.60 -12.69 -14.60
C ASP A 63 3.00 -11.23 -14.38
N LEU A 64 2.04 -10.33 -14.15
CA LEU A 64 2.31 -8.94 -13.77
C LEU A 64 3.03 -8.85 -12.41
N PHE A 65 2.54 -9.57 -11.40
CA PHE A 65 3.18 -9.63 -10.08
C PHE A 65 4.56 -10.27 -10.16
N SER A 66 4.73 -11.31 -10.96
CA SER A 66 6.03 -11.96 -11.20
C SER A 66 6.98 -11.02 -11.92
N HIS A 67 6.51 -10.29 -12.93
CA HIS A 67 7.30 -9.27 -13.63
C HIS A 67 7.72 -8.13 -12.70
N TYR A 68 6.80 -7.64 -11.85
CA TYR A 68 7.15 -6.66 -10.83
C TYR A 68 8.13 -7.22 -9.80
N LYS A 69 7.97 -8.47 -9.39
CA LYS A 69 8.89 -9.15 -8.48
C LYS A 69 10.29 -9.30 -9.09
N ASP A 70 10.40 -9.63 -10.37
CA ASP A 70 11.68 -9.73 -11.06
C ASP A 70 12.34 -8.36 -11.26
N LYS A 71 11.53 -7.32 -11.53
CA LYS A 71 12.01 -5.94 -11.74
C LYS A 71 12.39 -5.22 -10.45
N ILE A 72 11.72 -5.55 -9.35
CA ILE A 72 11.98 -5.02 -8.01
C ILE A 72 13.06 -5.86 -7.29
N GLY A 73 13.35 -7.06 -7.80
CA GLY A 73 14.26 -8.05 -7.24
C GLY A 73 13.54 -9.03 -6.31
N GLU A 74 14.07 -10.26 -6.18
CA GLU A 74 13.56 -11.30 -5.25
C GLU A 74 13.41 -10.80 -3.81
N GLU A 75 14.14 -9.73 -3.48
CA GLU A 75 13.97 -8.91 -2.31
C GLU A 75 12.79 -7.93 -2.46
N THR A 76 11.57 -8.47 -2.48
CA THR A 76 10.49 -7.83 -1.71
C THR A 76 10.82 -7.99 -0.22
N ASN A 77 11.95 -7.42 0.17
CA ASN A 77 12.43 -7.38 1.54
C ASN A 77 11.35 -6.63 2.31
N ILE A 78 10.83 -7.22 3.38
CA ILE A 78 9.73 -6.67 4.19
C ILE A 78 9.93 -5.17 4.52
N ASN A 79 11.19 -4.73 4.57
CA ASN A 79 11.54 -3.33 4.66
C ASN A 79 10.97 -2.43 3.55
N SER A 80 10.96 -2.86 2.28
CA SER A 80 10.44 -2.07 1.16
C SER A 80 8.92 -1.85 1.26
N SER A 81 8.14 -2.88 1.61
CA SER A 81 6.69 -2.76 1.80
C SER A 81 6.33 -1.84 2.97
N GLY A 82 6.99 -2.00 4.12
CA GLY A 82 6.76 -1.13 5.27
C GLY A 82 7.23 0.32 5.04
N LYS A 83 8.32 0.50 4.28
CA LYS A 83 8.82 1.83 3.90
C LYS A 83 7.89 2.54 2.93
N ILE A 84 7.29 1.83 1.98
CA ILE A 84 6.27 2.39 1.08
C ILE A 84 5.07 2.89 1.91
N LEU A 85 4.62 2.14 2.91
CA LEU A 85 3.55 2.60 3.82
C LEU A 85 3.94 3.87 4.60
N LEU A 86 5.20 3.97 5.06
CA LEU A 86 5.72 5.19 5.69
C LEU A 86 5.73 6.38 4.71
N GLU A 87 6.20 6.17 3.48
CA GLU A 87 6.26 7.21 2.44
C GLU A 87 4.87 7.69 2.01
N MET A 88 3.86 6.81 2.05
CA MET A 88 2.46 7.15 1.80
C MET A 88 1.76 7.83 2.99
N GLY A 89 2.44 7.98 4.14
CA GLY A 89 1.85 8.55 5.36
C GLY A 89 0.89 7.60 6.10
N GLU A 90 0.85 6.32 5.70
CA GLU A 90 -0.02 5.28 6.26
C GLU A 90 0.66 4.64 7.49
N TYR A 91 1.03 5.47 8.47
CA TYR A 91 1.88 5.09 9.60
C TYR A 91 1.26 3.99 10.49
N ASP A 92 -0.06 4.02 10.74
CA ASP A 92 -0.75 2.98 11.51
C ASP A 92 -0.66 1.60 10.84
N ARG A 93 -0.78 1.58 9.50
CA ARG A 93 -0.66 0.36 8.71
C ARG A 93 0.79 -0.12 8.68
N ALA A 94 1.74 0.82 8.55
CA ALA A 94 3.17 0.51 8.62
C ALA A 94 3.54 -0.14 9.95
N ALA A 95 3.09 0.43 11.07
CA ALA A 95 3.34 -0.10 12.42
C ALA A 95 2.79 -1.52 12.56
N LYS A 96 1.51 -1.73 12.22
CA LYS A 96 0.87 -3.05 12.29
C LYS A 96 1.57 -4.09 11.41
N TYR A 97 2.03 -3.69 10.22
CA TYR A 97 2.77 -4.55 9.31
C TYR A 97 4.11 -4.99 9.91
N TYR A 98 4.90 -4.04 10.43
CA TYR A 98 6.19 -4.37 11.07
C TYR A 98 6.01 -5.20 12.35
N GLU A 99 4.99 -4.93 13.17
CA GLU A 99 4.67 -5.73 14.36
C GLU A 99 4.31 -7.19 14.01
N GLN A 100 3.41 -7.39 13.04
CA GLN A 100 3.04 -8.74 12.60
C GLN A 100 4.24 -9.50 12.06
N TYR A 101 5.09 -8.82 11.30
CA TYR A 101 6.33 -9.40 10.80
C TYR A 101 7.27 -9.81 11.93
N LEU A 102 7.53 -8.91 12.90
CA LEU A 102 8.42 -9.18 14.03
C LEU A 102 7.90 -10.31 14.92
N ASN A 103 6.58 -10.46 15.04
CA ASN A 103 5.96 -11.55 15.80
C ASN A 103 6.05 -12.91 15.08
N ASN A 104 6.01 -12.92 13.75
CA ASN A 104 6.05 -14.14 12.94
C ASN A 104 7.47 -14.55 12.52
N SER A 105 8.43 -13.62 12.55
CA SER A 105 9.82 -13.88 12.22
C SER A 105 10.61 -14.38 13.42
N ARG A 106 11.39 -15.46 13.24
CA ARG A 106 12.35 -15.91 14.26
C ARG A 106 13.56 -14.98 14.37
N ILE A 107 13.77 -14.10 13.39
CA ILE A 107 14.88 -13.15 13.33
C ILE A 107 14.28 -11.74 13.23
N ALA A 108 14.34 -10.99 14.32
CA ALA A 108 14.10 -9.56 14.28
C ALA A 108 15.28 -8.89 13.57
N THR A 109 15.05 -8.29 12.42
CA THR A 109 16.06 -7.51 11.68
C THR A 109 16.09 -6.07 12.20
N ALA A 110 17.27 -5.46 12.19
CA ALA A 110 17.44 -4.06 12.61
C ALA A 110 16.54 -3.11 11.80
N ASP A 111 16.36 -3.41 10.52
CA ASP A 111 15.53 -2.62 9.59
C ASP A 111 14.05 -2.62 9.97
N SER A 112 13.48 -3.78 10.33
CA SER A 112 12.06 -3.86 10.73
C SER A 112 11.79 -3.14 12.05
N LEU A 113 12.75 -3.13 12.98
CA LEU A 113 12.66 -2.38 14.24
C LEU A 113 12.83 -0.86 14.04
N TYR A 114 13.67 -0.48 13.08
CA TYR A 114 13.83 0.90 12.65
C TYR A 114 12.56 1.42 11.98
N GLY A 115 11.99 0.63 11.06
CA GLY A 115 10.73 0.92 10.38
C GLY A 115 9.55 1.05 11.34
N LEU A 116 9.40 0.10 12.28
CA LEU A 116 8.33 0.15 13.29
C LEU A 116 8.37 1.44 14.10
N GLY A 117 9.51 1.80 14.69
CA GLY A 117 9.50 3.01 15.50
C GLY A 117 9.62 4.30 14.70
N SER A 118 9.97 4.26 13.42
CA SER A 118 9.71 5.40 12.54
C SER A 118 8.20 5.61 12.41
N ALA A 119 7.43 4.53 12.20
CA ALA A 119 5.97 4.58 12.16
C ALA A 119 5.39 5.10 13.49
N ASP A 120 5.85 4.58 14.64
CA ASP A 120 5.40 5.04 15.96
C ASP A 120 5.70 6.52 16.21
N LEU A 121 6.91 6.98 15.84
CA LEU A 121 7.30 8.38 15.97
C LEU A 121 6.43 9.30 15.13
N TYR A 122 6.18 8.95 13.87
CA TYR A 122 5.32 9.75 12.98
C TYR A 122 3.84 9.71 13.39
N ASN A 123 3.42 8.65 14.08
CA ASN A 123 2.09 8.55 14.68
C ASN A 123 1.94 9.26 16.03
N GLY A 124 3.04 9.72 16.65
CA GLY A 124 3.01 10.26 18.01
C GLY A 124 2.78 9.21 19.10
N ASN A 125 2.97 7.93 18.79
CA ASN A 125 2.86 6.83 19.74
C ASN A 125 4.17 6.65 20.52
N SER A 126 4.06 6.22 21.78
CA SER A 126 5.24 5.80 22.57
C SER A 126 5.83 4.51 21.99
N PRO A 127 7.18 4.35 22.00
CA PRO A 127 7.84 3.21 21.36
C PRO A 127 7.34 1.87 21.89
N SER A 128 7.05 0.94 20.98
CA SER A 128 6.42 -0.34 21.32
C SER A 128 7.27 -1.21 22.27
N PRO A 129 6.64 -2.08 23.11
CA PRO A 129 7.32 -2.97 24.06
C PRO A 129 8.37 -3.90 23.42
N GLN A 130 8.25 -4.16 22.11
CA GLN A 130 9.16 -5.02 21.35
C GLN A 130 10.58 -4.42 21.26
N ARG A 131 10.71 -3.07 21.26
CA ARG A 131 12.01 -2.39 21.36
C ARG A 131 12.69 -2.66 22.69
N GLU A 132 11.93 -2.71 23.78
CA GLU A 132 12.49 -2.98 25.12
C GLU A 132 12.89 -4.45 25.29
N ILE A 133 12.12 -5.38 24.69
CA ILE A 133 12.45 -6.80 24.65
C ILE A 133 13.76 -7.03 23.87
N GLN A 134 13.94 -6.37 22.73
CA GLN A 134 15.18 -6.49 21.95
C GLN A 134 16.36 -5.79 22.65
N ARG A 135 16.14 -4.63 23.29
CA ARG A 135 17.16 -3.97 24.12
C ARG A 135 17.65 -4.91 25.23
N LYS A 136 16.74 -5.56 25.95
CA LYS A 136 17.07 -6.55 26.99
C LYS A 136 17.79 -7.78 26.42
N LYS A 137 17.40 -8.27 25.24
CA LYS A 137 18.11 -9.37 24.55
C LYS A 137 19.53 -8.99 24.12
N CYS A 138 19.74 -7.76 23.62
CA CYS A 138 21.06 -7.26 23.27
C CYS A 138 21.94 -7.02 24.51
N GLU A 139 21.37 -6.54 25.62
CA GLU A 139 22.06 -6.38 26.91
C GLU A 139 22.48 -7.75 27.51
N GLN A 140 21.67 -8.81 27.33
CA GLN A 140 21.98 -10.17 27.79
C GLN A 140 23.02 -10.92 26.95
N LEU A 141 23.34 -10.45 25.74
CA LEU A 141 24.38 -11.02 24.89
C LEU A 141 25.79 -10.47 25.20
N TYR A 142 25.89 -9.51 26.12
CA TYR A 142 27.14 -8.82 26.48
C TYR A 142 27.59 -9.05 27.94
N ILE A 143 27.00 -10.02 28.63
CA ILE A 143 27.41 -10.54 29.96
C ILE A 143 27.66 -12.04 29.82
#